data_AF-N1MSQ0-F1
#
_entry.id   AF-N1MSQ0-F1
#
_cell.length_a   1.000
_cell.length_b   1.000
_cell.length_c   1.000
_cell.angle_alpha   90.00
_cell.angle_beta   90.00
_cell.angle_gamma   90.00
#
_symmetry.space_group_name_H-M   'P 1'
#
loop_
_entity.id
_entity.type
_entity.pdbx_description
1 polymer ?
#
loop_
_entity_poly.entity_id
_entity_poly.type
_entity_poly.pdbx_seq_one_letter_code
_entity_poly.pdbx_strand_id
1 'polypeptide(L)'
;MQTLSDLPALCAAIAALKSDGKPLVLVPTMGALHDGHMALVEEARRHGRHVVVSIFVNPKQFGPNEDLAAYPRREAKDAQMLTAAGVDILWAPTVDVMYPAGFATNISVSGVSDGLDGAARPGHFDGVATVVTKLFNQVRPDVAIFGEKDYQQLAVIRRMVADLDMGIEIVGMPTQRAEDGLALSSRNAYLSDDERKAALALPRALGEAKRQMEKGGAVEEALAKAVAMLSAQGFDPVDYVTLCDAVTLEPMSVLDRPARLLGAAKLGKTRLIDNIAVDIA
;
A
#
# COMPACT_ATOMS: atom_id res chain seq x y z
N MET A 1 0.47 -8.36 23.51
CA MET A 1 1.04 -7.28 22.69
C MET A 1 1.73 -6.26 23.57
N GLN A 2 2.99 -5.91 23.26
CA GLN A 2 3.68 -4.76 23.84
C GLN A 2 3.50 -3.55 22.91
N THR A 3 3.24 -2.36 23.44
CA THR A 3 3.22 -1.11 22.65
C THR A 3 4.48 -0.33 22.96
N LEU A 4 5.31 -0.06 21.95
CA LEU A 4 6.63 0.55 22.10
C LEU A 4 6.73 1.79 21.21
N SER A 5 7.41 2.83 21.70
CA SER A 5 7.60 4.09 20.96
C SER A 5 9.03 4.63 21.00
N ASP A 6 9.94 4.00 21.75
CA ASP A 6 11.37 4.30 21.77
C ASP A 6 12.23 3.15 21.23
N LEU A 7 13.36 3.49 20.61
CA LEU A 7 14.24 2.54 19.93
C LEU A 7 14.93 1.55 20.89
N PRO A 8 15.47 1.95 22.06
CA PRO A 8 16.06 1.00 22.99
C PRO A 8 15.10 -0.11 23.42
N ALA A 9 13.86 0.24 23.78
CA ALA A 9 12.85 -0.75 24.16
C ALA A 9 12.46 -1.66 22.99
N LEU A 10 12.30 -1.11 21.78
CA LEU A 10 12.04 -1.89 20.58
C LEU A 10 13.16 -2.92 20.32
N CYS A 11 14.42 -2.48 20.35
CA CYS A 11 15.57 -3.36 20.14
C CYS A 11 15.62 -4.50 21.17
N ALA A 12 15.38 -4.20 22.44
CA ALA A 12 15.35 -5.21 23.50
C ALA A 12 14.21 -6.21 23.30
N ALA A 13 13.02 -5.74 22.95
CA ALA A 13 11.85 -6.61 22.71
C ALA A 13 12.04 -7.51 21.48
N ILE A 14 12.60 -6.98 20.39
CA ILE A 14 12.92 -7.77 19.19
C ILE A 14 13.96 -8.84 19.51
N ALA A 15 15.03 -8.49 20.25
CA ALA A 15 16.04 -9.47 20.64
C ALA A 15 15.45 -10.61 21.47
N ALA A 16 14.50 -10.31 22.36
CA ALA A 16 13.77 -11.32 23.12
C ALA A 16 12.91 -12.21 22.22
N LEU A 17 12.15 -11.64 21.26
CA LEU A 17 11.34 -12.43 20.33
C LEU A 17 12.20 -13.36 19.47
N LYS A 18 13.32 -12.86 18.93
CA LYS A 18 14.21 -13.66 18.08
C LYS A 18 14.95 -14.79 18.82
N SER A 19 14.89 -14.84 20.15
CA SER A 19 15.62 -15.83 20.95
C SER A 19 15.18 -17.28 20.73
N ASP A 20 13.96 -17.51 20.25
CA ASP A 20 13.44 -18.86 19.93
C ASP A 20 13.70 -19.28 18.47
N GLY A 21 14.40 -18.45 17.70
CA GLY A 21 14.77 -18.72 16.31
C GLY A 21 13.60 -18.69 15.31
N LYS A 22 12.39 -18.31 15.75
CA LYS A 22 11.26 -18.16 14.82
C LYS A 22 11.42 -16.88 13.99
N PRO A 23 10.98 -16.88 12.72
CA PRO A 23 11.05 -15.67 11.91
C PRO A 23 10.14 -14.57 12.47
N LEU A 24 10.53 -13.32 12.24
CA LEU A 24 9.83 -12.11 12.62
C LEU A 24 9.18 -11.49 11.38
N VAL A 25 7.86 -11.23 11.44
CA VAL A 25 7.10 -10.57 10.39
C VAL A 25 6.80 -9.13 10.76
N LEU A 26 7.03 -8.21 9.83
CA LEU A 26 6.57 -6.83 9.93
C LEU A 26 5.36 -6.58 9.02
N VAL A 27 4.30 -5.99 9.59
CA VAL A 27 3.20 -5.37 8.83
C VAL A 27 3.25 -3.86 9.07
N PRO A 28 3.83 -3.07 8.16
CA PRO A 28 3.92 -1.63 8.35
C PRO A 28 2.61 -0.93 7.93
N THR A 29 2.12 -0.02 8.77
CA THR A 29 0.86 0.70 8.52
C THR A 29 0.94 2.16 8.97
N MET A 30 -0.02 2.97 8.53
CA MET A 30 -0.25 4.33 9.06
C MET A 30 -1.35 4.38 10.13
N GLY A 31 -1.82 3.24 10.63
CA GLY A 31 -2.96 3.17 11.55
C GLY A 31 -4.31 3.38 10.86
N ALA A 32 -5.34 3.69 11.67
CA ALA A 32 -6.75 3.70 11.26
C ALA A 32 -7.13 2.37 10.58
N LEU A 33 -6.85 1.28 11.29
CA LEU A 33 -6.94 -0.08 10.77
C LEU A 33 -8.37 -0.43 10.36
N HIS A 34 -8.45 -1.38 9.44
CA HIS A 34 -9.66 -1.93 8.86
C HIS A 34 -9.39 -3.37 8.43
N ASP A 35 -10.39 -4.09 7.96
CA ASP A 35 -10.29 -5.53 7.65
C ASP A 35 -9.19 -5.83 6.63
N GLY A 36 -8.95 -4.92 5.68
CA GLY A 36 -7.79 -4.99 4.78
C GLY A 36 -6.43 -5.11 5.49
N HIS A 37 -6.20 -4.35 6.56
CA HIS A 37 -4.98 -4.46 7.36
C HIS A 37 -4.98 -5.72 8.23
N MET A 38 -6.14 -6.08 8.79
CA MET A 38 -6.25 -7.26 9.66
C MET A 38 -6.03 -8.56 8.88
N ALA A 39 -6.37 -8.62 7.60
CA ALA A 39 -6.02 -9.73 6.72
C ALA A 39 -4.48 -9.89 6.57
N LEU A 40 -3.73 -8.78 6.53
CA LEU A 40 -2.26 -8.83 6.50
C LEU A 40 -1.70 -9.37 7.83
N VAL A 41 -2.30 -8.97 8.96
CA VAL A 41 -1.93 -9.45 10.29
C VAL A 41 -2.25 -10.94 10.44
N GLU A 42 -3.41 -11.38 9.95
CA GLU A 42 -3.77 -12.80 9.95
C GLU A 42 -2.79 -13.62 9.11
N GLU A 43 -2.41 -13.14 7.93
CA GLU A 43 -1.40 -13.81 7.12
C GLU A 43 -0.04 -13.86 7.83
N ALA A 44 0.40 -12.77 8.44
CA ALA A 44 1.63 -12.73 9.23
C ALA A 44 1.67 -13.82 10.32
N ARG A 45 0.52 -14.06 10.97
CA ARG A 45 0.36 -15.09 11.99
C ARG A 45 0.42 -16.51 11.43
N ARG A 46 -0.13 -16.77 10.23
CA ARG A 46 -0.18 -18.11 9.61
C ARG A 46 1.20 -18.69 9.33
N HIS A 47 2.20 -17.84 9.20
CA HIS A 47 3.57 -18.29 9.02
C HIS A 47 4.22 -18.87 10.29
N GLY A 48 3.52 -18.92 11.44
CA GLY A 48 4.07 -19.43 12.70
C GLY A 48 5.15 -18.53 13.30
N ARG A 49 5.05 -17.24 13.01
CA ARG A 49 6.08 -16.20 13.23
C ARG A 49 5.68 -15.24 14.34
N HIS A 50 6.66 -14.53 14.88
CA HIS A 50 6.41 -13.35 15.73
C HIS A 50 5.96 -12.20 14.84
N VAL A 51 4.94 -11.45 15.25
CA VAL A 51 4.33 -10.39 14.45
C VAL A 51 4.55 -9.04 15.10
N VAL A 52 5.19 -8.15 14.34
CA VAL A 52 5.31 -6.72 14.64
C VAL A 52 4.43 -5.95 13.68
N VAL A 53 3.58 -5.07 14.21
CA VAL A 53 2.84 -4.10 13.40
C VAL A 53 3.36 -2.72 13.71
N SER A 54 3.68 -1.93 12.70
CA SER A 54 3.97 -0.50 12.92
C SER A 54 2.75 0.36 12.62
N ILE A 55 2.54 1.38 13.45
CA ILE A 55 1.59 2.47 13.19
C ILE A 55 2.38 3.77 13.21
N PHE A 56 2.60 4.34 12.03
CA PHE A 56 3.27 5.63 11.90
C PHE A 56 2.74 6.40 10.69
N VAL A 57 2.07 7.52 10.94
CA VAL A 57 1.65 8.45 9.88
C VAL A 57 2.88 9.23 9.43
N ASN A 58 3.55 8.75 8.38
CA ASN A 58 4.80 9.30 7.90
C ASN A 58 4.61 10.68 7.24
N PRO A 59 5.10 11.81 7.79
CA PRO A 59 4.95 13.11 7.15
C PRO A 59 5.67 13.23 5.80
N LYS A 60 6.76 12.48 5.57
CA LYS A 60 7.56 12.60 4.34
C LYS A 60 6.85 12.10 3.08
N GLN A 61 5.83 11.26 3.21
CA GLN A 61 5.09 10.72 2.07
C GLN A 61 3.80 11.52 1.76
N PHE A 62 3.58 12.66 2.43
CA PHE A 62 2.47 13.56 2.15
C PHE A 62 2.96 14.82 1.46
N GLY A 63 2.33 15.16 0.35
CA GLY A 63 2.52 16.46 -0.31
C GLY A 63 1.92 17.62 0.50
N PRO A 64 2.28 18.88 0.18
CA PRO A 64 1.84 20.07 0.92
C PRO A 64 0.31 20.27 0.92
N ASN A 65 -0.38 19.75 -0.10
CA ASN A 65 -1.84 19.83 -0.25
C ASN A 65 -2.55 18.50 0.05
N GLU A 66 -1.85 17.55 0.68
CA GLU A 66 -2.41 16.24 1.03
C GLU A 66 -2.96 16.21 2.46
N ASP A 67 -3.63 15.12 2.80
CA ASP A 67 -4.49 14.99 3.97
C ASP A 67 -3.75 14.69 5.28
N LEU A 68 -2.48 15.08 5.46
CA LEU A 68 -1.68 14.73 6.65
C LEU A 68 -2.36 15.16 7.97
N ALA A 69 -2.90 16.38 8.01
CA ALA A 69 -3.58 16.90 9.19
C ALA A 69 -4.94 16.23 9.43
N ALA A 70 -5.61 15.81 8.36
CA ALA A 70 -6.93 15.17 8.41
C ALA A 70 -6.85 13.64 8.50
N TYR A 71 -5.66 13.04 8.38
CA TYR A 71 -5.49 11.60 8.36
C TYR A 71 -6.01 11.00 9.68
N PRO A 72 -6.88 9.99 9.63
CA PRO A 72 -7.52 9.44 10.81
C PRO A 72 -6.50 8.83 11.77
N ARG A 73 -6.57 9.21 13.05
CA ARG A 73 -5.77 8.62 14.13
C ARG A 73 -6.70 7.99 15.15
N ARG A 74 -6.62 6.67 15.32
CA ARG A 74 -7.48 5.87 16.20
C ARG A 74 -6.68 4.85 16.99
N GLU A 75 -5.53 5.26 17.52
CA GLU A 75 -4.52 4.39 18.13
C GLU A 75 -5.10 3.43 19.18
N ALA A 76 -6.00 3.88 20.05
CA ALA A 76 -6.63 3.03 21.05
C ALA A 76 -7.46 1.88 20.44
N LYS A 77 -8.23 2.18 19.37
CA LYS A 77 -9.02 1.18 18.64
C LYS A 77 -8.10 0.24 17.86
N ASP A 78 -7.10 0.79 17.20
CA ASP A 78 -6.12 0.01 16.45
C ASP A 78 -5.39 -0.98 17.37
N ALA A 79 -4.92 -0.52 18.55
CA ALA A 79 -4.26 -1.37 19.54
C ALA A 79 -5.16 -2.51 20.07
N GLN A 80 -6.47 -2.25 20.25
CA GLN A 80 -7.43 -3.30 20.63
C GLN A 80 -7.56 -4.37 19.54
N MET A 81 -7.69 -3.96 18.28
CA MET A 81 -7.77 -4.86 17.14
C MET A 81 -6.51 -5.73 17.03
N LEU A 82 -5.33 -5.13 17.15
CA LEU A 82 -4.04 -5.84 17.09
C LEU A 82 -3.83 -6.79 18.28
N THR A 83 -4.27 -6.39 19.48
CA THR A 83 -4.23 -7.26 20.67
C THR A 83 -5.11 -8.49 20.47
N ALA A 84 -6.33 -8.31 19.98
CA ALA A 84 -7.26 -9.40 19.69
C ALA A 84 -6.73 -10.34 18.59
N ALA A 85 -5.98 -9.82 17.63
CA ALA A 85 -5.35 -10.61 16.56
C ALA A 85 -4.04 -11.31 16.98
N GLY A 86 -3.60 -11.16 18.24
CA GLY A 86 -2.41 -11.83 18.75
C GLY A 86 -1.09 -11.26 18.23
N VAL A 87 -1.03 -9.95 18.00
CA VAL A 87 0.23 -9.25 17.66
C VAL A 87 1.17 -9.21 18.87
N ASP A 88 2.47 -9.42 18.63
CA ASP A 88 3.48 -9.44 19.69
C ASP A 88 3.91 -8.02 20.06
N ILE A 89 4.22 -7.18 19.06
CA ILE A 89 4.63 -5.78 19.25
C ILE A 89 3.84 -4.84 18.33
N LEU A 90 3.29 -3.79 18.91
CA LEU A 90 2.89 -2.57 18.21
C LEU A 90 4.04 -1.55 18.32
N TRP A 91 4.70 -1.26 17.19
CA TRP A 91 5.69 -0.19 17.06
C TRP A 91 5.00 1.12 16.66
N ALA A 92 4.85 2.04 17.60
CA ALA A 92 4.16 3.31 17.42
C ALA A 92 5.09 4.50 17.77
N PRO A 93 6.15 4.75 16.98
CA PRO A 93 7.08 5.83 17.24
C PRO A 93 6.46 7.21 16.98
N THR A 94 6.98 8.22 17.67
CA THR A 94 6.69 9.62 17.34
C THR A 94 7.49 10.07 16.10
N VAL A 95 7.11 11.23 15.54
CA VAL A 95 7.86 11.85 14.43
C VAL A 95 9.32 12.11 14.82
N ASP A 96 9.59 12.57 16.04
CA ASP A 96 10.97 12.87 16.49
C ASP A 96 11.82 11.61 16.64
N VAL A 97 11.22 10.47 16.97
CA VAL A 97 11.91 9.17 17.01
C VAL A 97 12.25 8.69 15.59
N MET A 98 11.35 8.89 14.63
CA MET A 98 11.59 8.53 13.23
C MET A 98 12.53 9.52 12.51
N TYR A 99 12.38 10.80 12.78
CA TYR A 99 13.07 11.91 12.11
C TYR A 99 13.60 12.91 13.15
N PRO A 100 14.70 12.59 13.84
CA PRO A 100 15.31 13.51 14.79
C PRO A 100 15.79 14.79 14.09
N ALA A 101 16.02 15.84 14.88
CA ALA A 101 16.56 17.11 14.39
C ALA A 101 17.83 16.88 13.55
N GLY A 102 17.86 17.46 12.35
CA GLY A 102 18.98 17.29 11.41
C GLY A 102 18.93 16.00 10.56
N PHE A 103 17.85 15.23 10.58
CA PHE A 103 17.69 14.07 9.70
C PHE A 103 17.85 14.46 8.22
N ALA A 104 18.89 13.94 7.56
CA ALA A 104 19.34 14.39 6.24
C ALA A 104 19.38 13.29 5.16
N THR A 105 19.03 12.05 5.49
CA THR A 105 19.09 10.91 4.55
C THR A 105 17.76 10.73 3.81
N ASN A 106 17.83 10.46 2.51
CA ASN A 106 16.68 10.11 1.68
C ASN A 106 17.02 8.87 0.85
N ILE A 107 16.02 8.02 0.58
CA ILE A 107 16.11 6.88 -0.33
C ILE A 107 15.17 7.15 -1.50
N SER A 108 15.68 7.06 -2.72
CA SER A 108 14.91 7.17 -3.96
C SER A 108 15.12 5.93 -4.83
N VAL A 109 14.10 5.53 -5.57
CA VAL A 109 14.10 4.32 -6.41
C VAL A 109 13.61 4.70 -7.80
N SER A 110 14.47 4.73 -8.81
CA SER A 110 14.08 5.09 -10.18
C SER A 110 13.35 3.96 -10.92
N GLY A 111 12.68 4.28 -12.02
CA GLY A 111 11.93 3.33 -12.85
C GLY A 111 10.55 3.05 -12.25
N VAL A 112 10.46 2.14 -11.29
CA VAL A 112 9.16 1.71 -10.72
C VAL A 112 8.41 2.81 -9.96
N SER A 113 9.10 3.86 -9.52
CA SER A 113 8.45 5.03 -8.90
C SER A 113 8.02 6.10 -9.91
N ASP A 114 8.43 5.99 -11.18
CA ASP A 114 8.13 6.99 -12.20
C ASP A 114 6.69 6.82 -12.74
N GLY A 115 6.10 7.92 -13.24
CA GLY A 115 4.72 7.90 -13.74
C GLY A 115 3.68 7.63 -12.65
N LEU A 116 2.43 7.34 -13.05
CA LEU A 116 1.35 6.91 -12.15
C LEU A 116 1.22 7.80 -10.89
N ASP A 117 1.21 7.19 -9.69
CA ASP A 117 1.14 7.90 -8.42
C ASP A 117 2.42 8.69 -8.12
N GLY A 118 3.57 8.32 -8.67
CA GLY A 118 4.82 9.05 -8.49
C GLY A 118 4.82 10.40 -9.22
N ALA A 119 4.28 10.42 -10.45
CA ALA A 119 4.06 11.66 -11.19
C ALA A 119 2.95 12.51 -10.55
N ALA A 120 1.86 11.87 -10.08
CA ALA A 120 0.75 12.57 -9.44
C ALA A 120 1.12 13.13 -8.05
N ARG A 121 2.12 12.54 -7.39
CA ARG A 121 2.52 12.85 -6.01
C ARG A 121 4.05 12.94 -5.90
N PRO A 122 4.68 14.01 -6.44
CA PRO A 122 6.14 14.13 -6.43
C PRO A 122 6.74 13.98 -5.03
N GLY A 123 7.76 13.14 -4.90
CA GLY A 123 8.42 12.83 -3.62
C GLY A 123 7.68 11.83 -2.73
N HIS A 124 6.48 11.37 -3.11
CA HIS A 124 5.71 10.41 -2.31
C HIS A 124 6.49 9.11 -2.08
N PHE A 125 7.03 8.50 -3.15
CA PHE A 125 7.74 7.23 -3.05
C PHE A 125 9.12 7.35 -2.42
N ASP A 126 9.78 8.51 -2.49
CA ASP A 126 10.98 8.78 -1.71
C ASP A 126 10.67 8.77 -0.20
N GLY A 127 9.55 9.38 0.18
CA GLY A 127 9.03 9.34 1.55
C GLY A 127 8.71 7.93 2.02
N VAL A 128 8.08 7.12 1.16
CA VAL A 128 7.75 5.70 1.42
C VAL A 128 9.03 4.86 1.54
N ALA A 129 9.93 4.91 0.56
CA ALA A 129 11.18 4.15 0.55
C ALA A 129 12.05 4.49 1.79
N THR A 130 12.13 5.78 2.14
CA THR A 130 12.85 6.24 3.33
C THR A 130 12.25 5.69 4.62
N VAL A 131 10.93 5.78 4.81
CA VAL A 131 10.30 5.30 6.05
C VAL A 131 10.36 3.78 6.16
N VAL A 132 10.14 3.05 5.07
CA VAL A 132 10.18 1.58 5.05
C VAL A 132 11.60 1.08 5.31
N THR A 133 12.62 1.69 4.70
CA THR A 133 14.03 1.38 5.00
C THR A 133 14.34 1.56 6.49
N LYS A 134 13.85 2.66 7.10
CA LYS A 134 14.01 2.87 8.54
C LYS A 134 13.32 1.79 9.37
N LEU A 135 12.07 1.45 9.05
CA LEU A 135 11.33 0.40 9.74
C LEU A 135 12.03 -0.96 9.62
N PHE A 136 12.57 -1.30 8.44
CA PHE A 136 13.36 -2.51 8.25
C PHE A 136 14.64 -2.52 9.08
N ASN A 137 15.34 -1.38 9.18
CA ASN A 137 16.54 -1.29 10.03
C ASN A 137 16.23 -1.38 11.53
N GLN A 138 15.09 -0.84 11.96
CA GLN A 138 14.63 -0.82 13.35
C GLN A 138 14.10 -2.20 13.78
N VAL A 139 13.24 -2.80 12.95
CA VAL A 139 12.55 -4.05 13.26
C VAL A 139 13.37 -5.28 12.87
N ARG A 140 14.18 -5.18 11.82
CA ARG A 140 14.96 -6.27 11.20
C ARG A 140 14.09 -7.51 10.95
N PRO A 141 12.95 -7.38 10.26
CA PRO A 141 12.09 -8.51 10.01
C PRO A 141 12.75 -9.49 9.04
N ASP A 142 12.35 -10.76 9.13
CA ASP A 142 12.70 -11.76 8.12
C ASP A 142 11.74 -11.65 6.93
N VAL A 143 10.48 -11.27 7.20
CA VAL A 143 9.42 -11.10 6.20
C VAL A 143 8.66 -9.80 6.44
N ALA A 144 8.29 -9.08 5.38
CA ALA A 144 7.37 -7.96 5.47
C ALA A 144 6.19 -8.13 4.52
N ILE A 145 4.98 -7.87 5.03
CA ILE A 145 3.72 -8.09 4.30
C ILE A 145 3.09 -6.75 3.94
N PHE A 146 2.72 -6.60 2.67
CA PHE A 146 2.07 -5.41 2.13
C PHE A 146 0.85 -5.80 1.30
N GLY A 147 -0.15 -4.91 1.25
CA GLY A 147 -1.31 -5.10 0.38
C GLY A 147 -1.02 -4.73 -1.07
N GLU A 148 -1.50 -5.53 -2.01
CA GLU A 148 -1.40 -5.28 -3.45
C GLU A 148 -2.25 -4.10 -3.93
N LYS A 149 -3.17 -3.59 -3.09
CA LYS A 149 -3.96 -2.39 -3.40
C LYS A 149 -3.06 -1.23 -3.85
N ASP A 150 -1.96 -1.02 -3.13
CA ASP A 150 -0.97 0.01 -3.40
C ASP A 150 0.19 -0.62 -4.21
N TYR A 151 -0.12 -1.15 -5.41
CA TYR A 151 0.80 -2.00 -6.17
C TYR A 151 2.11 -1.31 -6.55
N GLN A 152 2.07 -0.01 -6.89
CA GLN A 152 3.28 0.75 -7.19
C GLN A 152 4.18 0.89 -5.95
N GLN A 153 3.61 1.07 -4.76
CA GLN A 153 4.38 1.03 -3.50
C GLN A 153 5.03 -0.35 -3.32
N LEU A 154 4.30 -1.44 -3.55
CA LEU A 154 4.86 -2.79 -3.45
C LEU A 154 6.04 -3.00 -4.41
N ALA A 155 5.94 -2.52 -5.65
CA ALA A 155 7.02 -2.59 -6.64
C ALA A 155 8.24 -1.77 -6.19
N VAL A 156 8.05 -0.54 -5.71
CA VAL A 156 9.11 0.31 -5.15
C VAL A 156 9.84 -0.40 -3.99
N ILE A 157 9.09 -0.99 -3.06
CA ILE A 157 9.66 -1.67 -1.89
C ILE A 157 10.41 -2.94 -2.31
N ARG A 158 9.85 -3.74 -3.23
CA ARG A 158 10.54 -4.93 -3.77
C ARG A 158 11.85 -4.55 -4.44
N ARG A 159 11.84 -3.50 -5.28
CA ARG A 159 13.04 -3.02 -5.96
C ARG A 159 14.09 -2.52 -4.96
N MET A 160 13.67 -1.71 -4.00
CA MET A 160 14.53 -1.20 -2.92
C MET A 160 15.19 -2.32 -2.11
N VAL A 161 14.43 -3.34 -1.73
CA VAL A 161 14.93 -4.48 -0.95
C VAL A 161 15.95 -5.31 -1.73
N ALA A 162 15.70 -5.51 -3.03
CA ALA A 162 16.64 -6.20 -3.91
C ALA A 162 17.91 -5.38 -4.14
N ASP A 163 17.79 -4.09 -4.45
CA ASP A 163 18.94 -3.21 -4.78
C ASP A 163 19.85 -2.92 -3.58
N LEU A 164 19.30 -2.98 -2.36
CA LEU A 164 20.03 -2.72 -1.11
C LEU A 164 20.41 -4.00 -0.35
N ASP A 165 20.30 -5.17 -1.00
CA ASP A 165 20.70 -6.48 -0.46
C ASP A 165 20.13 -6.77 0.94
N MET A 166 18.87 -6.38 1.19
CA MET A 166 18.33 -6.34 2.56
C MET A 166 18.01 -7.73 3.14
N GLY A 167 17.91 -8.77 2.32
CA GLY A 167 17.63 -10.13 2.77
C GLY A 167 16.24 -10.32 3.42
N ILE A 168 15.28 -9.45 3.11
CA ILE A 168 13.91 -9.48 3.63
C ILE A 168 12.97 -10.06 2.56
N GLU A 169 12.15 -11.04 2.92
CA GLU A 169 11.10 -11.54 2.03
C GLU A 169 9.93 -10.54 1.97
N ILE A 170 9.55 -10.09 0.77
CA ILE A 170 8.44 -9.14 0.58
C ILE A 170 7.21 -9.86 0.01
N VAL A 171 6.23 -10.08 0.87
CA VAL A 171 4.97 -10.76 0.53
C VAL A 171 3.91 -9.72 0.16
N GLY A 172 3.35 -9.86 -1.04
CA GLY A 172 2.21 -9.08 -1.50
C GLY A 172 0.91 -9.85 -1.28
N MET A 173 -0.05 -9.24 -0.60
CA MET A 173 -1.36 -9.84 -0.33
C MET A 173 -2.44 -9.26 -1.24
N PRO A 174 -3.31 -10.08 -1.85
CA PRO A 174 -4.39 -9.59 -2.71
C PRO A 174 -5.22 -8.49 -2.05
N THR A 175 -5.62 -7.50 -2.87
CA THR A 175 -6.49 -6.40 -2.44
C THR A 175 -7.74 -6.92 -1.76
N GLN A 176 -7.90 -6.58 -0.49
CA GLN A 176 -9.14 -6.86 0.24
C GLN A 176 -10.24 -5.92 -0.23
N ARG A 177 -11.42 -6.48 -0.46
CA ARG A 177 -12.57 -5.78 -1.03
C ARG A 177 -13.78 -5.92 -0.11
N ALA A 178 -14.63 -4.91 -0.10
CA ALA A 178 -15.98 -5.03 0.45
C ALA A 178 -16.81 -6.03 -0.38
N GLU A 179 -17.94 -6.48 0.16
CA GLU A 179 -18.82 -7.45 -0.53
C GLU A 179 -19.27 -6.99 -1.92
N ASP A 180 -19.39 -5.68 -2.14
CA ASP A 180 -19.75 -5.07 -3.42
C ASP A 180 -18.57 -4.86 -4.38
N GLY A 181 -17.36 -5.27 -3.98
CA GLY A 181 -16.15 -5.26 -4.79
C GLY A 181 -15.27 -4.01 -4.65
N LEU A 182 -15.69 -2.99 -3.89
CA LEU A 182 -14.85 -1.80 -3.67
C LEU A 182 -13.59 -2.19 -2.88
N ALA A 183 -12.41 -1.78 -3.34
CA ALA A 183 -11.17 -1.94 -2.59
C ALA A 183 -11.28 -1.24 -1.21
N LEU A 184 -10.94 -1.96 -0.14
CA LEU A 184 -10.95 -1.41 1.20
C LEU A 184 -9.84 -0.36 1.37
N SER A 185 -10.20 0.79 1.92
CA SER A 185 -9.30 1.93 2.12
C SER A 185 -9.77 2.74 3.32
N SER A 186 -8.84 3.25 4.13
CA SER A 186 -9.15 4.23 5.18
C SER A 186 -9.85 5.47 4.62
N ARG A 187 -9.51 5.88 3.39
CA ARG A 187 -10.09 7.03 2.69
C ARG A 187 -11.53 6.81 2.21
N ASN A 188 -12.06 5.58 2.23
CA ASN A 188 -13.47 5.34 1.90
C ASN A 188 -14.41 6.04 2.91
N ALA A 189 -13.92 6.35 4.12
CA ALA A 189 -14.66 7.09 5.13
C ALA A 189 -14.96 8.56 4.75
N TYR A 190 -14.30 9.09 3.71
CA TYR A 190 -14.53 10.45 3.21
C TYR A 190 -15.64 10.53 2.17
N LEU A 191 -16.09 9.38 1.64
CA LEU A 191 -17.14 9.31 0.63
C LEU A 191 -18.50 9.52 1.31
N SER A 192 -19.32 10.39 0.74
CA SER A 192 -20.76 10.40 0.98
C SER A 192 -21.42 9.11 0.48
N ASP A 193 -22.66 8.84 0.88
CA ASP A 193 -23.38 7.63 0.47
C ASP A 193 -23.52 7.51 -1.06
N ASP A 194 -23.69 8.63 -1.76
CA ASP A 194 -23.80 8.63 -3.23
C ASP A 194 -22.44 8.47 -3.91
N GLU A 195 -21.39 9.13 -3.39
CA GLU A 195 -20.01 8.89 -3.84
C GLU A 195 -19.60 7.43 -3.58
N ARG A 196 -20.03 6.82 -2.46
CA ARG A 196 -19.71 5.42 -2.15
C ARG A 196 -20.35 4.44 -3.14
N LYS A 197 -21.56 4.74 -3.64
CA LYS A 197 -22.20 3.95 -4.70
C LYS A 197 -21.48 4.16 -6.04
N ALA A 198 -21.18 5.40 -6.39
CA ALA A 198 -20.44 5.75 -7.61
C ALA A 198 -19.02 5.17 -7.62
N ALA A 199 -18.37 5.04 -6.47
CA ALA A 199 -17.03 4.47 -6.32
C ALA A 199 -16.90 3.04 -6.90
N LEU A 200 -18.01 2.30 -6.99
CA LEU A 200 -18.05 0.97 -7.62
C LEU A 200 -17.76 0.99 -9.12
N ALA A 201 -17.81 2.14 -9.77
CA ALA A 201 -17.42 2.28 -11.17
C ALA A 201 -15.96 1.91 -11.39
N LEU A 202 -15.07 2.17 -10.41
CA LEU A 202 -13.64 1.89 -10.53
C LEU A 202 -13.34 0.40 -10.71
N PRO A 203 -13.66 -0.49 -9.77
CA PRO A 203 -13.41 -1.92 -9.95
C PRO A 203 -14.18 -2.50 -11.16
N ARG A 204 -15.37 -1.97 -11.48
CA ARG A 204 -16.15 -2.42 -12.65
C ARG A 204 -15.48 -2.06 -13.97
N ALA A 205 -14.98 -0.84 -14.10
CA ALA A 205 -14.29 -0.36 -15.30
C ALA A 205 -12.99 -1.14 -15.53
N LEU A 206 -12.19 -1.35 -14.47
CA LEU A 206 -10.99 -2.17 -14.55
C LEU A 206 -11.33 -3.61 -14.96
N GLY A 207 -12.32 -4.23 -14.30
CA GLY A 207 -12.74 -5.60 -14.61
C GLY A 207 -13.25 -5.78 -16.04
N GLU A 208 -13.96 -4.79 -16.60
CA GLU A 208 -14.39 -4.81 -18.00
C GLU A 208 -13.21 -4.68 -18.96
N ALA A 209 -12.29 -3.76 -18.72
CA ALA A 209 -11.10 -3.59 -19.54
C ALA A 209 -10.22 -4.85 -19.51
N LYS A 210 -10.02 -5.47 -18.33
CA LYS A 210 -9.35 -6.76 -18.19
C LYS A 210 -9.99 -7.83 -19.09
N ARG A 211 -11.31 -8.03 -18.98
CA ARG A 211 -12.01 -9.03 -19.80
C ARG A 211 -11.91 -8.76 -21.30
N GLN A 212 -11.87 -7.50 -21.71
CA GLN A 212 -11.70 -7.13 -23.11
C GLN A 212 -10.29 -7.50 -23.60
N MET A 213 -9.25 -7.17 -22.84
CA MET A 213 -7.86 -7.47 -23.17
C MET A 213 -7.59 -8.99 -23.18
N GLU A 214 -8.09 -9.74 -22.19
CA GLU A 214 -7.93 -11.20 -22.12
C GLU A 214 -8.64 -11.93 -23.27
N LYS A 215 -9.62 -11.30 -23.92
CA LYS A 215 -10.29 -11.82 -25.13
C LYS A 215 -9.59 -11.43 -26.42
N GLY A 216 -8.41 -10.81 -26.35
CA GLY A 216 -7.65 -10.33 -27.51
C GLY A 216 -8.10 -8.97 -28.04
N GLY A 217 -8.89 -8.21 -27.28
CA GLY A 217 -9.25 -6.83 -27.64
C GLY A 217 -8.07 -5.87 -27.51
N ALA A 218 -8.10 -4.78 -28.28
CA ALA A 218 -7.06 -3.76 -28.25
C ALA A 218 -6.97 -3.08 -26.87
N VAL A 219 -5.75 -2.96 -26.33
CA VAL A 219 -5.49 -2.34 -25.02
C VAL A 219 -6.00 -0.90 -25.00
N GLU A 220 -5.67 -0.11 -26.03
CA GLU A 220 -6.07 1.29 -26.15
C GLU A 220 -7.59 1.48 -26.03
N GLU A 221 -8.37 0.69 -26.77
CA GLU A 221 -9.84 0.74 -26.73
C GLU A 221 -10.40 0.38 -25.35
N ALA A 222 -9.83 -0.64 -24.71
CA ALA A 222 -10.23 -1.07 -23.37
C ALA A 222 -9.93 0.01 -22.31
N LEU A 223 -8.77 0.66 -22.38
CA LEU A 223 -8.42 1.77 -21.50
C LEU A 223 -9.34 2.98 -21.73
N ALA A 224 -9.59 3.37 -22.98
CA ALA A 224 -10.48 4.48 -23.32
C ALA A 224 -11.91 4.24 -22.82
N LYS A 225 -12.43 3.01 -22.97
CA LYS A 225 -13.73 2.61 -22.44
C LYS A 225 -13.78 2.69 -20.92
N ALA A 226 -12.75 2.23 -20.23
CA ALA A 226 -12.67 2.33 -18.77
C ALA A 226 -12.70 3.79 -18.30
N VAL A 227 -11.92 4.68 -18.92
CA VAL A 227 -11.95 6.13 -18.61
C VAL A 227 -13.35 6.69 -18.81
N ALA A 228 -14.01 6.39 -19.93
CA ALA A 228 -15.37 6.87 -20.20
C ALA A 228 -16.39 6.38 -19.14
N MET A 229 -16.26 5.12 -18.69
CA MET A 229 -17.10 4.56 -17.61
C MET A 229 -16.91 5.30 -16.29
N LEU A 230 -15.68 5.69 -15.94
CA LEU A 230 -15.40 6.46 -14.74
C LEU A 230 -16.00 7.87 -14.83
N SER A 231 -15.72 8.59 -15.92
CA SER A 231 -16.23 9.95 -16.11
C SER A 231 -17.76 10.00 -16.10
N ALA A 232 -18.44 9.00 -16.68
CA ALA A 232 -19.89 8.89 -16.65
C ALA A 232 -20.48 8.68 -15.23
N GLN A 233 -19.64 8.32 -14.25
CA GLN A 233 -20.03 8.13 -12.84
C GLN A 233 -19.53 9.27 -11.94
N GLY A 234 -19.09 10.39 -12.53
CA GLY A 234 -18.69 11.59 -11.81
C GLY A 234 -17.25 11.59 -11.31
N PHE A 235 -16.41 10.66 -11.79
CA PHE A 235 -14.97 10.74 -11.53
C PHE A 235 -14.33 11.84 -12.38
N ASP A 236 -13.73 12.84 -11.73
CA ASP A 236 -13.05 13.95 -12.38
C ASP A 236 -12.04 14.63 -11.41
N PRO A 237 -10.74 14.73 -11.78
CA PRO A 237 -10.11 14.09 -12.92
C PRO A 237 -9.98 12.57 -12.75
N VAL A 238 -9.95 11.86 -13.88
CA VAL A 238 -9.36 10.54 -13.98
C VAL A 238 -7.87 10.73 -14.21
N ASP A 239 -7.05 10.46 -13.19
CA ASP A 239 -5.60 10.70 -13.25
C ASP A 239 -4.95 9.76 -14.26
N TYR A 240 -5.32 8.47 -14.22
CA TYR A 240 -4.91 7.47 -15.19
C TYR A 240 -5.79 6.22 -15.14
N VAL A 241 -5.86 5.53 -16.28
CA VAL A 241 -6.15 4.10 -16.38
C VAL A 241 -5.14 3.53 -17.36
N THR A 242 -4.28 2.62 -16.92
CA THR A 242 -3.17 2.14 -17.76
C THR A 242 -2.81 0.69 -17.48
N LEU A 243 -2.41 -0.01 -18.55
CA LEU A 243 -1.80 -1.32 -18.48
C LEU A 243 -0.29 -1.16 -18.34
N CYS A 244 0.31 -1.84 -17.39
CA CYS A 244 1.74 -1.79 -17.11
C CYS A 244 2.31 -3.19 -16.95
N ASP A 245 3.60 -3.34 -17.22
CA ASP A 245 4.36 -4.55 -16.89
C ASP A 245 4.26 -4.83 -15.39
N ALA A 246 3.98 -6.08 -15.01
CA ALA A 246 3.74 -6.41 -13.60
C ALA A 246 4.98 -6.24 -12.70
N VAL A 247 6.19 -6.17 -13.28
CA VAL A 247 7.46 -6.04 -12.55
C VAL A 247 8.03 -4.63 -12.67
N THR A 248 8.16 -4.10 -13.89
CA THR A 248 8.82 -2.81 -14.14
C THR A 248 7.89 -1.61 -14.01
N LEU A 249 6.58 -1.85 -14.08
CA LEU A 249 5.53 -0.83 -14.20
C LEU A 249 5.62 0.07 -15.44
N GLU A 250 6.45 -0.31 -16.41
CA GLU A 250 6.49 0.38 -17.70
C GLU A 250 5.14 0.20 -18.43
N PRO A 251 4.58 1.26 -19.04
CA PRO A 251 3.33 1.17 -19.78
C PRO A 251 3.39 0.15 -20.93
N MET A 252 2.29 -0.57 -21.12
CA MET A 252 2.14 -1.59 -22.16
C MET A 252 1.01 -1.21 -23.12
N SER A 253 1.29 -1.27 -24.42
CA SER A 253 0.30 -1.11 -25.49
C SER A 253 -0.28 -2.45 -25.99
N VAL A 254 0.34 -3.56 -25.61
CA VAL A 254 -0.07 -4.93 -25.98
C VAL A 254 0.05 -5.81 -24.74
N LEU A 255 -0.91 -6.71 -24.54
CA LEU A 255 -0.86 -7.73 -23.49
C LEU A 255 -0.11 -8.96 -24.02
N ASP A 256 1.21 -9.01 -23.81
CA ASP A 256 2.10 -10.09 -24.26
C ASP A 256 2.92 -10.74 -23.12
N ARG A 257 2.73 -10.28 -21.89
CA ARG A 257 3.39 -10.73 -20.65
C ARG A 257 2.52 -10.38 -19.44
N PRO A 258 2.78 -10.96 -18.24
CA PRO A 258 2.03 -10.64 -17.04
C PRO A 258 1.99 -9.13 -16.78
N ALA A 259 0.79 -8.61 -16.57
CA ALA A 259 0.57 -7.17 -16.50
C ALA A 259 -0.29 -6.78 -15.29
N ARG A 260 -0.26 -5.51 -14.96
CA ARG A 260 -1.19 -4.86 -14.04
C ARG A 260 -1.97 -3.79 -14.77
N LEU A 261 -3.28 -3.84 -14.64
CA LEU A 261 -4.15 -2.74 -15.01
C LEU A 261 -4.39 -1.88 -13.77
N LEU A 262 -3.87 -0.65 -13.77
CA LEU A 262 -3.96 0.29 -12.66
C LEU A 262 -4.88 1.45 -13.01
N GLY A 263 -5.64 1.93 -12.03
CA GLY A 263 -6.49 3.10 -12.16
C GLY A 263 -6.43 4.00 -10.94
N ALA A 264 -6.39 5.30 -11.18
CA ALA A 264 -6.55 6.32 -10.16
C ALA A 264 -7.44 7.46 -10.66
N ALA A 265 -8.38 7.90 -9.84
CA ALA A 265 -9.31 8.96 -10.18
C ALA A 265 -9.88 9.62 -8.92
N LYS A 266 -10.30 10.89 -9.03
CA LYS A 266 -10.96 11.61 -7.95
C LYS A 266 -12.47 11.49 -8.07
N LEU A 267 -13.12 11.25 -6.93
CA LEU A 267 -14.57 11.30 -6.77
C LEU A 267 -14.88 12.27 -5.64
N GLY A 268 -15.47 13.41 -6.00
CA GLY A 268 -15.56 14.56 -5.12
C GLY A 268 -14.17 15.01 -4.66
N LYS A 269 -13.90 14.93 -3.35
CA LYS A 269 -12.59 15.27 -2.77
C LYS A 269 -11.66 14.06 -2.59
N THR A 270 -12.17 12.86 -2.80
CA THR A 270 -11.46 11.62 -2.45
C THR A 270 -10.77 11.06 -3.69
N ARG A 271 -9.44 10.95 -3.63
CA ARG A 271 -8.68 10.21 -4.64
C ARG A 271 -8.70 8.72 -4.34
N LEU A 272 -9.25 7.94 -5.25
CA LEU A 272 -9.31 6.48 -5.16
C LEU A 272 -8.28 5.86 -6.10
N ILE A 273 -7.72 4.74 -5.69
CA ILE A 273 -6.84 3.90 -6.50
C ILE A 273 -7.35 2.46 -6.43
N ASP A 274 -7.17 1.73 -7.53
CA ASP A 274 -7.39 0.29 -7.59
C ASP A 274 -6.50 -0.30 -8.70
N ASN A 275 -6.27 -1.61 -8.63
CA ASN A 275 -5.57 -2.34 -9.66
C ASN A 275 -6.01 -3.81 -9.71
N ILE A 276 -5.79 -4.44 -10.85
CA ILE A 276 -6.03 -5.87 -11.06
C ILE A 276 -4.91 -6.49 -11.91
N ALA A 277 -4.57 -7.74 -11.61
CA ALA A 277 -3.69 -8.53 -12.47
C ALA A 277 -4.40 -8.84 -13.78
N VAL A 278 -3.67 -8.79 -14.89
CA VAL A 278 -4.13 -9.18 -16.21
C VAL A 278 -3.12 -10.19 -16.74
N ASP A 279 -3.60 -11.39 -17.03
CA ASP A 279 -2.78 -12.49 -17.50
C ASP A 279 -3.01 -12.69 -19.00
N ILE A 280 -2.01 -13.24 -19.70
CA ILE A 280 -2.19 -13.67 -21.09
C ILE A 280 -3.15 -14.87 -21.07
N ALA A 281 -4.11 -14.88 -21.99
CA ALA A 281 -5.01 -16.01 -22.20
C ALA A 281 -4.29 -17.26 -22.74
#